data_AF-A0A660UG28-F1
#
_entry.id   AF-A0A660UG28-F1
#
_cell.length_a   1.000
_cell.length_b   1.000
_cell.length_c   1.000
_cell.angle_alpha   90.00
_cell.angle_beta   90.00
_cell.angle_gamma   90.00
#
_symmetry.space_group_name_H-M   'P 1'
#
loop_
_entity.id
_entity.type
_entity.pdbx_description
1 polymer ?
#
loop_
_entity_poly.entity_id
_entity_poly.type
_entity_poly.pdbx_seq_one_letter_code
_entity_poly.pdbx_strand_id
1 'polypeptide(L)'
;MRRKPKFIEVVWEDGITCYLPLTRPTGKVRVKRRGFPLATRRTTLNSDDYVEWQISYFDSNGKLVELGLMLRIAFEYGLISGRKLENLRRWLEEVNSFFDEMWAVKTCELKGELWGFKIFERRHPLLVKKVERITIEIELRHRQWAVGFQPMLFLLIPLVVLKPGDLIGRKAKAKEKAVWRPGARIIIETIKGFGIASRAHREDMLKLLARVTEQTQPLDKSKPKL
;
A
#
# COMPACT_ATOMS: atom_id res chain seq x y z
N MET A 1 3.98 -26.40 5.94
CA MET A 1 4.03 -25.28 6.91
C MET A 1 3.84 -23.94 6.16
N ARG A 2 2.66 -23.30 6.26
CA ARG A 2 2.42 -21.99 5.63
C ARG A 2 3.27 -20.93 6.33
N ARG A 3 4.27 -20.35 5.66
CA ARG A 3 4.98 -19.17 6.19
C ARG A 3 3.98 -18.04 6.32
N LYS A 4 3.75 -17.53 7.54
CA LYS A 4 2.91 -16.33 7.76
C LYS A 4 3.41 -15.19 6.86
N PRO A 5 2.52 -14.42 6.22
CA PRO A 5 2.93 -13.28 5.43
C PRO A 5 3.71 -12.31 6.32
N LYS A 6 4.96 -12.04 5.96
CA LYS A 6 5.80 -11.11 6.72
C LYS A 6 5.45 -9.69 6.29
N PHE A 7 4.70 -9.00 7.13
CA PHE A 7 4.40 -7.58 6.99
C PHE A 7 5.66 -6.73 7.08
N ILE A 8 5.58 -5.53 6.51
CA ILE A 8 6.63 -4.53 6.64
C ILE A 8 6.68 -3.98 8.06
N GLU A 9 7.91 -3.80 8.54
CA GLU A 9 8.22 -3.20 9.82
C GLU A 9 8.05 -1.68 9.72
N VAL A 10 7.25 -1.12 10.64
CA VAL A 10 6.91 0.30 10.72
C VAL A 10 7.22 0.78 12.13
N VAL A 11 8.07 1.80 12.24
CA VAL A 11 8.54 2.37 13.52
C VAL A 11 8.58 3.90 13.46
N TRP A 12 8.81 4.54 14.61
CA TRP A 12 9.10 5.97 14.70
C TRP A 12 10.61 6.18 14.94
N GLU A 13 11.27 6.84 13.99
CA GLU A 13 12.68 7.24 14.05
C GLU A 13 12.79 8.62 13.40
N ASP A 14 12.50 9.67 14.18
CA ASP A 14 12.36 11.07 13.72
C ASP A 14 11.33 11.24 12.59
N GLY A 15 10.29 10.41 12.65
CA GLY A 15 9.27 10.26 11.62
C GLY A 15 8.93 8.80 11.39
N ILE A 16 7.86 8.56 10.63
CA ILE A 16 7.44 7.19 10.28
C ILE A 16 8.50 6.58 9.37
N THR A 17 8.98 5.41 9.75
CA THR A 17 10.06 4.71 9.05
C THR A 17 9.60 3.29 8.69
N CYS A 18 9.67 2.96 7.40
CA CYS A 18 9.28 1.66 6.85
C CYS A 18 10.48 0.96 6.21
N TYR A 19 10.67 -0.33 6.53
CA TYR A 19 11.80 -1.12 6.04
C TYR A 19 11.38 -2.07 4.90
N LEU A 20 11.58 -1.62 3.66
CA LEU A 20 11.14 -2.29 2.42
C LEU A 20 12.19 -3.30 1.91
N PRO A 21 11.89 -4.60 1.83
CA PRO A 21 12.84 -5.59 1.32
C PRO A 21 13.04 -5.45 -0.20
N LEU A 22 14.30 -5.38 -0.65
CA LEU A 22 14.63 -5.26 -2.08
C LEU A 22 14.84 -6.61 -2.77
N THR A 23 15.15 -7.67 -2.03
CA THR A 23 15.56 -8.97 -2.61
C THR A 23 14.52 -10.09 -2.43
N ARG A 24 13.23 -9.76 -2.30
CA ARG A 24 12.15 -10.73 -2.08
C ARG A 24 11.08 -10.65 -3.18
N PRO A 25 11.31 -11.25 -4.36
CA PRO A 25 10.43 -11.07 -5.52
C PRO A 25 9.04 -11.72 -5.37
N THR A 26 8.85 -12.62 -4.41
CA THR A 26 7.58 -13.36 -4.20
C THR A 26 6.72 -12.79 -3.07
N GLY A 27 7.11 -11.66 -2.46
CA GLY A 27 6.38 -11.04 -1.37
C GLY A 27 5.29 -10.05 -1.82
N LYS A 28 4.70 -9.36 -0.83
CA LYS A 28 3.83 -8.18 -1.01
C LYS A 28 4.60 -6.94 -1.50
N VAL A 29 5.93 -6.96 -1.35
CA VAL A 29 6.84 -5.88 -1.77
C VAL A 29 7.78 -6.43 -2.81
N ARG A 30 7.85 -5.77 -3.96
CA ARG A 30 8.65 -6.19 -5.12
C ARG A 30 9.27 -4.96 -5.78
N VAL A 31 10.48 -5.10 -6.29
CA VAL A 31 11.07 -4.06 -7.14
C VAL A 31 10.63 -4.33 -8.58
N LYS A 32 10.21 -3.28 -9.27
CA LYS A 32 9.77 -3.32 -10.66
C LYS A 32 10.46 -2.25 -11.49
N ARG A 33 10.58 -2.53 -12.78
CA ARG A 33 10.96 -1.58 -13.83
C ARG A 33 9.91 -1.65 -14.93
N ARG A 34 9.28 -0.53 -15.26
CA ARG A 34 8.25 -0.44 -16.33
C ARG A 34 7.15 -1.52 -16.21
N GLY A 35 6.67 -1.78 -14.99
CA GLY A 35 5.65 -2.80 -14.71
C GLY A 35 6.16 -4.23 -14.50
N PHE A 36 7.41 -4.53 -14.87
CA PHE A 36 7.97 -5.88 -14.80
C PHE A 36 8.77 -6.13 -13.53
N PRO A 37 8.65 -7.31 -12.87
CA PRO A 37 9.47 -7.68 -11.73
C PRO A 37 10.97 -7.65 -12.04
N LEU A 38 11.76 -7.15 -11.09
CA LEU A 38 13.22 -7.01 -11.25
C LEU A 38 13.99 -7.98 -10.34
N ALA A 39 14.93 -8.72 -10.90
CA ALA A 39 15.87 -9.55 -10.15
C ALA A 39 17.03 -8.71 -9.58
N THR A 40 16.75 -7.96 -8.51
CA THR A 40 17.63 -6.90 -7.95
C THR A 40 19.04 -7.35 -7.56
N ARG A 41 19.27 -8.63 -7.26
CA ARG A 41 20.61 -9.18 -6.98
C ARG A 41 21.45 -9.42 -8.23
N ARG A 42 20.82 -9.47 -9.40
CA ARG A 42 21.47 -9.76 -10.70
C ARG A 42 21.51 -8.53 -11.59
N THR A 43 20.55 -7.62 -11.43
CA THR A 43 20.40 -6.42 -12.26
C THR A 43 20.76 -5.17 -11.50
N THR A 44 21.52 -4.27 -12.14
CA THR A 44 21.85 -2.94 -11.60
C THR A 44 20.59 -2.07 -11.52
N LEU A 45 20.37 -1.49 -10.34
CA LEU A 45 19.25 -0.60 -10.08
C LEU A 45 19.47 0.77 -10.73
N ASN A 46 18.41 1.39 -11.23
CA ASN A 46 18.45 2.72 -11.85
C ASN A 46 17.29 3.61 -11.40
N SER A 47 17.21 4.82 -11.94
CA SER A 47 16.20 5.83 -11.57
C SER A 47 14.76 5.48 -11.97
N ASP A 48 14.57 4.58 -12.93
CA ASP A 48 13.25 4.14 -13.41
C ASP A 48 12.66 3.03 -12.53
N ASP A 49 13.45 2.50 -11.60
CA ASP A 49 13.02 1.45 -10.69
C ASP A 49 12.18 1.99 -9.55
N TYR A 50 11.21 1.19 -9.13
CA TYR A 50 10.36 1.48 -7.99
C TYR A 50 10.04 0.21 -7.22
N VAL A 51 9.75 0.39 -5.94
CA VAL A 51 9.12 -0.63 -5.10
C VAL A 51 7.62 -0.57 -5.32
N GLU A 52 7.03 -1.67 -5.77
CA GLU A 52 5.59 -1.93 -5.67
C GLU A 52 5.30 -2.62 -4.33
N TRP A 53 4.50 -1.99 -3.49
CA TRP A 53 4.06 -2.55 -2.21
C TRP A 53 2.54 -2.70 -2.19
N GLN A 54 2.07 -3.95 -2.22
CA GLN A 54 0.70 -4.31 -1.91
C GLN A 54 0.45 -4.14 -0.40
N ILE A 55 0.07 -2.94 -0.01
CA ILE A 55 -0.03 -2.53 1.38
C ILE A 55 -1.30 -3.10 2.05
N SER A 56 -1.20 -3.39 3.33
CA SER A 56 -2.30 -3.88 4.19
C SER A 56 -2.52 -2.94 5.38
N TYR A 57 -3.59 -3.16 6.13
CA TYR A 57 -3.94 -2.35 7.31
C TYR A 57 -4.33 -3.18 8.53
N PHE A 58 -4.93 -4.36 8.33
CA PHE A 58 -5.11 -5.40 9.36
C PHE A 58 -4.46 -6.72 8.92
N ASP A 59 -4.01 -7.52 9.89
CA ASP A 59 -3.74 -8.94 9.68
C ASP A 59 -5.01 -9.79 9.82
N SER A 60 -4.87 -11.12 9.65
CA SER A 60 -5.99 -12.06 9.74
C SER A 60 -6.66 -12.11 11.12
N ASN A 61 -6.00 -11.60 12.17
CA ASN A 61 -6.51 -11.55 13.53
C ASN A 61 -7.03 -10.14 13.89
N GLY A 62 -7.13 -9.24 12.90
CA GLY A 62 -7.54 -7.87 13.12
C GLY A 62 -6.49 -7.00 13.83
N LYS A 63 -5.22 -7.43 13.89
CA LYS A 63 -4.14 -6.59 14.45
C LYS A 63 -3.70 -5.56 13.42
N LEU A 64 -3.41 -4.33 13.88
CA LEU A 64 -2.84 -3.28 13.03
C LEU A 64 -1.49 -3.70 12.46
N VAL A 65 -1.36 -3.53 11.14
CA VAL A 65 -0.13 -3.78 10.38
C VAL A 65 0.06 -2.68 9.35
N GLU A 66 1.30 -2.46 8.92
CA GLU A 66 1.62 -1.60 7.76
C GLU A 66 0.90 -0.23 7.81
N LEU A 67 -0.11 0.03 6.96
CA LEU A 67 -0.89 1.28 6.98
C LEU A 67 -1.54 1.56 8.34
N GLY A 68 -2.08 0.53 9.00
CA GLY A 68 -2.71 0.69 10.30
C GLY A 68 -1.70 1.09 11.38
N LEU A 69 -0.48 0.55 11.33
CA LEU A 69 0.61 0.97 12.22
C LEU A 69 1.11 2.37 11.88
N MET A 70 1.25 2.69 10.60
CA MET A 70 1.64 4.03 10.15
C MET A 70 0.66 5.08 10.68
N LEU A 71 -0.65 4.85 10.55
CA LEU A 71 -1.67 5.76 11.06
C LEU A 71 -1.61 5.92 12.58
N ARG A 72 -1.52 4.80 13.32
CA ARG A 72 -1.42 4.83 14.78
C ARG A 72 -0.21 5.64 15.23
N ILE A 73 0.97 5.35 14.69
CA ILE A 73 2.21 6.08 15.02
C ILE A 73 2.10 7.55 14.60
N ALA A 74 1.54 7.85 13.43
CA ALA A 74 1.33 9.23 12.98
C ALA A 74 0.47 10.03 13.96
N PHE A 75 -0.56 9.39 14.53
CA PHE A 75 -1.45 10.01 15.49
C PHE A 75 -0.78 10.18 16.87
N GLU A 76 -0.14 9.12 17.38
CA GLU A 76 0.57 9.12 18.67
C GLU A 76 1.61 10.23 18.78
N TYR A 77 2.36 10.46 17.70
CA TYR A 77 3.42 11.48 17.65
C TYR A 77 2.93 12.84 17.11
N GLY A 78 1.62 13.01 16.91
CA GLY A 78 1.01 14.29 16.51
C GLY A 78 1.25 14.71 15.05
N LEU A 79 1.81 13.82 14.21
CA LEU A 79 1.97 14.05 12.77
C LEU A 79 0.61 14.17 12.05
N ILE A 80 -0.40 13.44 12.54
CA ILE A 80 -1.80 13.57 12.14
C ILE A 80 -2.61 13.93 13.38
N SER A 81 -3.31 15.07 13.34
CA SER A 81 -4.13 15.54 14.46
C SER A 81 -5.51 14.88 14.51
N GLY A 82 -6.18 14.92 15.66
CA GLY A 82 -7.56 14.44 15.83
C GLY A 82 -8.53 15.10 14.86
N ARG A 83 -8.39 16.42 14.64
CA ARG A 83 -9.19 17.15 13.65
C ARG A 83 -9.00 16.60 12.23
N LYS A 84 -7.78 16.22 11.85
CA LYS A 84 -7.53 15.60 10.53
C LYS A 84 -8.17 14.22 10.42
N LEU A 85 -8.14 13.41 11.48
CA LEU A 85 -8.80 12.10 11.48
C LEU A 85 -10.32 12.24 11.42
N GLU A 86 -10.90 13.18 12.16
CA GLU A 86 -12.34 13.44 12.14
C GLU A 86 -12.81 13.92 10.76
N ASN A 87 -12.07 14.83 10.13
CA ASN A 87 -12.36 15.24 8.76
C ASN A 87 -12.26 14.07 7.77
N LEU A 88 -11.27 13.19 7.94
CA LEU A 88 -11.14 11.99 7.11
C LEU A 88 -12.29 11.01 7.34
N ARG A 89 -12.74 10.85 8.58
CA ARG A 89 -13.89 10.02 8.93
C ARG A 89 -15.17 10.51 8.23
N ARG A 90 -15.49 11.81 8.35
CA ARG A 90 -16.66 12.40 7.67
C ARG A 90 -16.61 12.19 6.16
N TRP A 91 -15.44 12.42 5.57
CA TRP A 91 -15.25 12.17 4.15
C TRP A 91 -15.50 10.70 3.79
N LEU A 92 -15.03 9.74 4.60
CA LEU A 92 -15.29 8.31 4.36
C LEU A 92 -16.79 7.97 4.47
N GLU A 93 -17.51 8.59 5.42
CA GLU A 93 -18.96 8.39 5.59
C GLU A 93 -19.76 8.91 4.39
N GLU A 94 -19.29 9.97 3.72
CA GLU A 94 -19.87 10.54 2.50
C GLU A 94 -19.61 9.69 1.24
N VAL A 95 -18.59 8.83 1.22
CA VAL A 95 -18.28 7.97 0.06
C VAL A 95 -19.42 6.98 -0.17
N ASN A 96 -20.11 7.11 -1.30
CA ASN A 96 -21.24 6.26 -1.69
C ASN A 96 -21.05 5.53 -3.04
N SER A 97 -19.93 5.74 -3.71
CA SER A 97 -19.59 5.17 -5.01
C SER A 97 -18.26 4.42 -4.94
N PHE A 98 -18.23 3.19 -5.43
CA PHE A 98 -17.11 2.27 -5.20
C PHE A 98 -16.53 1.72 -6.50
N PHE A 99 -15.21 1.59 -6.53
CA PHE A 99 -14.49 1.15 -7.72
C PHE A 99 -14.91 -0.25 -8.18
N ASP A 100 -15.07 -1.20 -7.26
CA ASP A 100 -15.47 -2.57 -7.56
C ASP A 100 -16.96 -2.74 -7.92
N GLU A 101 -17.78 -1.70 -7.73
CA GLU A 101 -19.18 -1.66 -8.16
C GLU A 101 -19.33 -0.97 -9.52
N MET A 102 -18.54 0.09 -9.76
CA MET A 102 -18.62 0.89 -10.98
C MET A 102 -17.85 0.30 -12.15
N TRP A 103 -16.84 -0.53 -11.89
CA TRP A 103 -15.94 -1.09 -12.90
C TRP A 103 -15.83 -2.61 -12.77
N ALA A 104 -15.65 -3.29 -13.89
CA ALA A 104 -15.52 -4.73 -13.96
C ALA A 104 -14.41 -5.14 -14.94
N VAL A 105 -13.84 -6.32 -14.70
CA VAL A 105 -12.90 -6.95 -15.64
C VAL A 105 -13.67 -7.43 -16.86
N LYS A 106 -13.23 -7.02 -18.05
CA LYS A 106 -13.89 -7.34 -19.33
C LYS A 106 -13.03 -8.30 -20.13
N THR A 107 -13.66 -9.26 -20.80
CA THR A 107 -12.99 -10.14 -21.77
C THR A 107 -13.56 -9.83 -23.15
N CYS A 108 -12.69 -9.54 -24.11
CA CYS A 108 -13.06 -9.15 -25.47
C CYS A 108 -12.36 -10.08 -26.47
N GLU A 109 -13.10 -10.61 -27.44
CA GLU A 109 -12.50 -11.35 -28.56
C GLU A 109 -11.76 -10.36 -29.48
N LEU A 110 -10.53 -10.70 -29.85
CA LEU A 110 -9.75 -9.97 -30.83
C LEU A 110 -9.86 -10.64 -32.20
N LYS A 111 -9.62 -9.86 -33.25
CA LYS A 111 -9.56 -10.40 -34.61
C LYS A 111 -8.31 -11.27 -34.77
N GLY A 112 -8.48 -12.43 -35.38
CA GLY A 112 -7.40 -13.35 -35.72
C GLY A 112 -7.42 -14.62 -34.86
N GLU A 113 -6.61 -15.57 -35.29
CA GLU A 113 -6.38 -16.84 -34.61
C GLU A 113 -4.89 -17.17 -34.63
N LEU A 114 -4.45 -17.95 -33.66
CA LEU A 114 -3.09 -18.47 -33.60
C LEU A 114 -3.16 -19.99 -33.52
N TRP A 115 -2.79 -20.68 -34.60
CA TRP A 115 -2.82 -22.15 -34.67
C TRP A 115 -4.18 -22.76 -34.28
N GLY A 116 -5.29 -22.16 -34.74
CA GLY A 116 -6.66 -22.59 -34.43
C GLY A 116 -7.18 -22.12 -33.06
N PHE A 117 -6.41 -21.37 -32.28
CA PHE A 117 -6.87 -20.74 -31.05
C PHE A 117 -7.37 -19.31 -31.31
N LYS A 118 -8.61 -19.04 -30.93
CA LYS A 118 -9.17 -17.68 -30.90
C LYS A 118 -8.45 -16.82 -29.87
N ILE A 119 -8.19 -15.57 -30.21
CA ILE A 119 -7.48 -14.63 -29.35
C ILE A 119 -8.48 -13.83 -28.53
N PHE A 120 -8.33 -13.83 -27.20
CA PHE A 120 -9.12 -13.01 -26.29
C PHE A 120 -8.22 -12.11 -25.44
N GLU A 121 -8.59 -10.85 -25.29
CA GLU A 121 -7.96 -9.90 -24.39
C GLU A 121 -8.78 -9.74 -23.11
N ARG A 122 -8.11 -9.77 -21.95
CA ARG A 122 -8.74 -9.47 -20.66
C ARG A 122 -8.25 -8.11 -20.15
N ARG A 123 -9.18 -7.19 -19.94
CA ARG A 123 -8.93 -5.82 -19.48
C ARG A 123 -9.22 -5.69 -17.99
N HIS A 124 -8.20 -5.33 -17.24
CA HIS A 124 -8.29 -5.04 -15.80
C HIS A 124 -8.32 -3.52 -15.59
N PRO A 125 -9.36 -2.97 -14.94
CA PRO A 125 -9.41 -1.54 -14.64
C PRO A 125 -8.41 -1.16 -13.54
N LEU A 126 -7.87 0.05 -13.64
CA LEU A 126 -6.90 0.62 -12.70
C LEU A 126 -7.33 2.04 -12.31
N LEU A 127 -7.30 2.34 -11.01
CA LEU A 127 -7.30 3.71 -10.51
C LEU A 127 -5.89 4.12 -10.13
N VAL A 128 -5.46 5.30 -10.57
CA VAL A 128 -4.12 5.81 -10.34
C VAL A 128 -4.18 7.22 -9.78
N LYS A 129 -3.53 7.45 -8.65
CA LYS A 129 -3.38 8.78 -8.05
C LYS A 129 -1.93 9.04 -7.69
N LYS A 130 -1.36 10.12 -8.24
CA LYS A 130 -0.03 10.61 -7.84
C LYS A 130 -0.14 11.47 -6.59
N VAL A 131 0.67 11.17 -5.58
CA VAL A 131 0.75 11.93 -4.32
C VAL A 131 2.22 12.15 -4.01
N GLU A 132 2.65 13.41 -4.05
CA GLU A 132 4.06 13.77 -3.93
C GLU A 132 4.90 13.05 -5.00
N ARG A 133 5.87 12.23 -4.61
CA ARG A 133 6.70 11.42 -5.51
C ARG A 133 6.25 9.96 -5.64
N ILE A 134 5.10 9.61 -5.07
CA ILE A 134 4.60 8.24 -4.99
C ILE A 134 3.34 8.11 -5.85
N THR A 135 3.10 6.91 -6.37
CA THR A 135 1.83 6.58 -7.03
C THR A 135 1.04 5.61 -6.16
N ILE A 136 -0.22 5.91 -5.91
CA ILE A 136 -1.20 5.01 -5.33
C ILE A 136 -1.98 4.39 -6.50
N GLU A 137 -1.98 3.07 -6.59
CA GLU A 137 -2.67 2.31 -7.64
C GLU A 137 -3.67 1.34 -7.01
N ILE A 138 -4.87 1.24 -7.59
CA ILE A 138 -5.90 0.28 -7.17
C ILE A 138 -6.29 -0.55 -8.38
N GLU A 139 -6.20 -1.87 -8.27
CA GLU A 139 -6.48 -2.82 -9.36
C GLU A 139 -7.51 -3.86 -8.93
N LEU A 140 -8.47 -4.18 -9.80
CA LEU A 140 -9.36 -5.33 -9.61
C LEU A 140 -8.64 -6.64 -9.98
N ARG A 141 -8.41 -7.49 -8.99
CA ARG A 141 -7.81 -8.82 -9.16
C ARG A 141 -8.74 -9.94 -8.69
N HIS A 142 -8.61 -11.11 -9.30
CA HIS A 142 -9.37 -12.29 -8.86
C HIS A 142 -9.09 -12.61 -7.39
N ARG A 143 -10.15 -12.94 -6.65
CA ARG A 143 -10.02 -13.52 -5.32
C ARG A 143 -9.40 -14.92 -5.46
N GLN A 144 -8.44 -15.25 -4.61
CA GLN A 144 -7.74 -16.55 -4.71
C GLN A 144 -8.59 -17.74 -4.24
N TRP A 145 -9.61 -17.50 -3.38
CA TRP A 145 -10.39 -18.57 -2.73
C TRP A 145 -11.89 -18.23 -2.61
N ALA A 146 -12.37 -17.28 -3.42
CA ALA A 146 -13.77 -16.87 -3.45
C ALA A 146 -14.15 -16.45 -4.86
N VAL A 147 -15.44 -16.43 -5.15
CA VAL A 147 -15.95 -15.93 -6.42
C VAL A 147 -15.81 -14.41 -6.46
N GLY A 148 -15.42 -13.88 -7.62
CA GLY A 148 -15.39 -12.45 -7.90
C GLY A 148 -14.00 -11.82 -7.81
N PHE A 149 -13.99 -10.50 -7.97
CA PHE A 149 -12.80 -9.66 -7.89
C PHE A 149 -12.70 -9.03 -6.51
N GLN A 150 -11.49 -8.60 -6.14
CA GLN A 150 -11.27 -7.67 -5.06
C GLN A 150 -10.36 -6.56 -5.55
N PRO A 151 -10.61 -5.30 -5.14
CA PRO A 151 -9.64 -4.25 -5.32
C PRO A 151 -8.40 -4.53 -4.46
N MET A 152 -7.22 -4.36 -5.04
CA MET A 152 -5.94 -4.42 -4.34
C MET A 152 -5.26 -3.07 -4.49
N LEU A 153 -4.79 -2.50 -3.38
CA LEU A 153 -4.08 -1.22 -3.39
C LEU A 153 -2.57 -1.43 -3.33
N PHE A 154 -1.85 -0.73 -4.19
CA PHE A 154 -0.41 -0.74 -4.31
C PHE A 154 0.15 0.67 -4.13
N LEU A 155 1.26 0.77 -3.39
CA LEU A 155 2.11 1.96 -3.37
C LEU A 155 3.30 1.72 -4.29
N LEU A 156 3.47 2.57 -5.30
CA LEU A 156 4.63 2.56 -6.19
C LEU A 156 5.59 3.65 -5.73
N ILE A 157 6.69 3.23 -5.10
CA ILE A 157 7.65 4.09 -4.41
C ILE A 157 8.96 4.10 -5.21
N PRO A 158 9.32 5.20 -5.89
CA PRO A 158 10.56 5.27 -6.66
C PRO A 158 11.80 5.02 -5.80
N LEU A 159 12.80 4.31 -6.32
CA LEU A 159 14.03 4.05 -5.56
C LEU A 159 14.76 5.34 -5.16
N VAL A 160 14.61 6.41 -5.96
CA VAL A 160 15.21 7.74 -5.69
C VAL A 160 14.75 8.39 -4.38
N VAL A 161 13.60 7.97 -3.82
CA VAL A 161 13.11 8.50 -2.52
C VAL A 161 13.48 7.62 -1.33
N LEU A 162 14.15 6.50 -1.59
CA LEU A 162 14.53 5.53 -0.56
C LEU A 162 15.93 5.80 -0.03
N LYS A 163 16.21 5.28 1.17
CA LYS A 163 17.55 5.25 1.77
C LYS A 163 18.08 3.81 1.84
N PRO A 164 19.40 3.59 1.79
CA PRO A 164 20.45 4.59 1.54
C PRO A 164 20.34 5.22 0.15
N GLY A 165 20.87 6.44 -0.04
CA GLY A 165 20.75 7.16 -1.31
C GLY A 165 21.58 6.56 -2.46
N ASP A 166 22.43 5.59 -2.15
CA ASP A 166 23.36 4.92 -3.07
C ASP A 166 22.76 3.64 -3.70
N LEU A 167 21.44 3.45 -3.63
CA LEU A 167 20.78 2.28 -4.23
C LEU A 167 20.95 2.24 -5.75
N ILE A 168 20.96 3.40 -6.39
CA ILE A 168 21.08 3.55 -7.84
C ILE A 168 22.53 3.32 -8.28
N GLY A 169 22.71 2.61 -9.39
CA GLY A 169 24.03 2.32 -9.94
C GLY A 169 24.68 1.04 -9.40
N ARG A 170 24.03 0.31 -8.50
CA ARG A 170 24.51 -0.98 -7.99
C ARG A 170 23.43 -2.07 -7.96
N LYS A 171 23.87 -3.31 -7.73
CA LYS A 171 22.99 -4.44 -7.44
C LYS A 171 22.60 -4.44 -5.96
N ALA A 172 21.45 -5.02 -5.63
CA ALA A 172 21.04 -5.19 -4.25
C ALA A 172 21.86 -6.29 -3.54
N LYS A 173 22.27 -6.01 -2.31
CA LYS A 173 22.94 -6.97 -1.41
C LYS A 173 21.95 -8.01 -0.89
N ALA A 174 22.46 -9.16 -0.45
CA ALA A 174 21.60 -10.22 0.08
C ALA A 174 20.78 -9.74 1.29
N LYS A 175 19.45 -9.97 1.27
CA LYS A 175 18.50 -9.55 2.32
C LYS A 175 18.44 -8.04 2.55
N GLU A 176 18.96 -7.22 1.63
CA GLU A 176 18.95 -5.77 1.73
C GLU A 176 17.54 -5.23 1.86
N LYS A 177 17.37 -4.28 2.78
CA LYS A 177 16.16 -3.48 2.93
C LYS A 177 16.50 -2.02 2.63
N ALA A 178 15.60 -1.35 1.95
CA ALA A 178 15.58 0.09 1.81
C ALA A 178 14.68 0.71 2.89
N VAL A 179 14.97 1.96 3.25
CA VAL A 179 14.18 2.73 4.20
C VAL A 179 13.33 3.75 3.45
N TRP A 180 12.04 3.80 3.77
CA TRP A 180 11.10 4.79 3.27
C TRP A 180 10.47 5.55 4.44
N ARG A 181 10.32 6.87 4.30
CA ARG A 181 9.70 7.73 5.30
C ARG A 181 8.49 8.48 4.72
N PRO A 182 7.27 7.94 4.82
CA PRO A 182 6.08 8.60 4.31
C PRO A 182 5.66 9.78 5.19
N GLY A 183 5.21 10.86 4.55
CA GLY A 183 4.52 11.96 5.22
C GLY A 183 3.05 11.66 5.51
N ALA A 184 2.43 12.51 6.33
CA ALA A 184 1.00 12.43 6.69
C ALA A 184 0.08 12.34 5.47
N ARG A 185 0.37 13.12 4.42
CA ARG A 185 -0.48 13.20 3.22
C ARG A 185 -0.60 11.85 2.52
N ILE A 186 0.50 11.11 2.38
CA ILE A 186 0.49 9.79 1.74
C ILE A 186 -0.38 8.81 2.54
N ILE A 187 -0.30 8.83 3.87
CA ILE A 187 -1.12 7.97 4.74
C ILE A 187 -2.61 8.27 4.55
N ILE A 188 -2.99 9.55 4.62
CA ILE A 188 -4.38 10.00 4.43
C ILE A 188 -4.90 9.60 3.04
N GLU A 189 -4.13 9.87 1.99
CA GLU A 189 -4.54 9.54 0.62
C GLU A 189 -4.58 8.03 0.35
N THR A 190 -3.76 7.23 1.03
CA THR A 190 -3.84 5.76 0.99
C THR A 190 -5.13 5.26 1.65
N ILE A 191 -5.51 5.84 2.80
CA ILE A 191 -6.79 5.53 3.47
C ILE A 191 -7.97 5.90 2.57
N LYS A 192 -7.92 7.08 1.93
CA LYS A 192 -8.94 7.48 0.95
C LYS A 192 -9.02 6.51 -0.22
N GLY A 193 -7.88 6.03 -0.71
CA GLY A 193 -7.80 5.00 -1.74
C GLY A 193 -8.55 3.72 -1.35
N PHE A 194 -8.33 3.20 -0.15
CA PHE A 194 -9.13 2.08 0.37
C PHE A 194 -10.61 2.45 0.54
N GLY A 195 -10.92 3.66 0.99
CA GLY A 195 -12.29 4.14 1.18
C GLY A 195 -13.16 4.11 -0.07
N ILE A 196 -12.58 4.36 -1.24
CA ILE A 196 -13.30 4.30 -2.54
C ILE A 196 -13.17 2.94 -3.24
N ALA A 197 -12.30 2.05 -2.73
CA ALA A 197 -12.01 0.79 -3.39
C ALA A 197 -13.22 -0.17 -3.36
N SER A 198 -13.85 -0.31 -2.20
CA SER A 198 -15.07 -1.11 -1.97
C SER A 198 -15.77 -0.70 -0.68
N ARG A 199 -17.05 -1.08 -0.52
CA ARG A 199 -17.79 -0.88 0.75
C ARG A 199 -17.08 -1.51 1.94
N ALA A 200 -16.59 -2.74 1.78
CA ALA A 200 -15.89 -3.46 2.83
C ALA A 200 -14.60 -2.74 3.26
N HIS A 201 -13.81 -2.24 2.31
CA HIS A 201 -12.62 -1.45 2.64
C HIS A 201 -12.98 -0.14 3.33
N ARG A 202 -14.03 0.56 2.90
CA ARG A 202 -14.51 1.77 3.59
C ARG A 202 -14.87 1.50 5.04
N GLU A 203 -15.63 0.44 5.31
CA GLU A 203 -15.98 0.03 6.68
C GLU A 203 -14.74 -0.31 7.51
N ASP A 204 -13.78 -1.02 6.92
CA ASP A 204 -12.50 -1.30 7.57
C ASP A 204 -11.70 -0.03 7.88
N MET A 205 -11.73 0.98 7.00
CA MET A 205 -11.08 2.27 7.26
C MET A 205 -11.76 3.01 8.40
N LEU A 206 -13.10 3.01 8.48
CA LEU A 206 -13.83 3.59 9.61
C LEU A 206 -13.47 2.88 10.93
N LYS A 207 -13.43 1.54 10.94
CA LYS A 207 -12.97 0.75 12.10
C LYS A 207 -11.53 1.07 12.49
N LEU A 208 -10.65 1.24 11.51
CA LEU A 208 -9.27 1.63 11.72
C LEU A 208 -9.17 3.00 12.40
N LEU A 209 -9.90 4.01 11.90
CA LEU A 209 -9.93 5.34 12.50
C LEU A 209 -10.40 5.30 13.94
N ALA A 210 -11.54 4.64 14.21
CA ALA A 210 -12.10 4.49 15.55
C ALA A 210 -11.10 3.84 16.52
N ARG A 211 -10.48 2.73 16.09
CA ARG A 211 -9.50 2.01 16.91
C ARG A 211 -8.26 2.84 17.22
N VAL A 212 -7.76 3.62 16.27
CA VAL A 212 -6.63 4.52 16.52
C VAL A 212 -7.01 5.55 17.56
N THR A 213 -8.17 6.21 17.43
CA THR A 213 -8.62 7.24 18.38
C THR A 213 -8.94 6.70 19.77
N GLU A 214 -9.46 5.48 19.90
CA GLU A 214 -9.79 4.87 21.20
C GLU A 214 -8.56 4.36 21.95
N GLN A 215 -7.57 3.81 21.23
CA GLN A 215 -6.37 3.21 21.83
C GLN A 215 -5.31 4.23 22.25
N THR A 216 -5.48 5.49 21.87
CA THR A 216 -4.52 6.56 22.15
C THR A 216 -5.20 7.67 22.93
N GLN A 217 -5.33 7.47 24.25
CA GLN A 217 -5.37 8.65 25.13
C GLN A 217 -4.06 9.41 24.90
N PRO A 218 -4.09 10.74 24.66
CA PRO A 218 -2.87 11.51 24.44
C PRO A 218 -1.91 11.30 25.62
N LEU A 219 -0.64 11.06 25.34
CA LEU A 219 0.40 11.13 26.37
C LEU A 219 0.33 12.52 27.01
N ASP A 220 -0.18 12.56 28.24
CA ASP A 220 -0.20 13.75 29.06
C ASP A 220 1.25 14.18 29.31
N LYS A 221 1.68 15.24 28.62
CA LYS A 221 3.02 15.84 28.78
C LYS A 221 3.20 16.53 30.14
N SER A 222 2.21 16.50 31.05
CA SER A 222 2.28 17.14 32.36
C SER A 222 2.81 16.27 33.51
N LYS A 223 3.08 14.97 33.30
CA LYS A 223 3.64 14.13 34.38
C LYS A 223 5.17 14.16 34.39
N PRO A 224 5.81 14.66 35.47
CA PRO A 224 7.26 14.60 35.59
C PRO A 224 7.71 13.13 35.62
N LYS A 225 8.84 12.86 34.95
CA LYS A 225 9.51 11.57 35.07
C LYS A 225 9.97 11.40 36.52
N LEU A 226 9.42 10.40 37.20
CA LEU A 226 9.97 9.85 38.44
C LEU A 226 11.19 8.98 38.11
#